data_AF-A0AAN9TPM7-F1
#
_entry.id   AF-A0AAN9TPM7-F1
#
_cell.length_a   1.000
_cell.length_b   1.000
_cell.length_c   1.000
_cell.angle_alpha   90.00
_cell.angle_beta   90.00
_cell.angle_gamma   90.00
#
_symmetry.space_group_name_H-M   'P 1'
#
loop_
_entity.id
_entity.type
_entity.pdbx_description
1 polymer ?
#
loop_
_entity_poly.entity_id
_entity_poly.type
_entity_poly.pdbx_seq_one_letter_code
_entity_poly.pdbx_strand_id
1 'polypeptide(L)'
;MEGYPRLIQEDWAGLPTYLDAAFAYKDEIHFFKGSKYWKFTTNKIMKDGYPRYIRDGFPGIPDDIDGATPWGKHGYIYFFKGCYYWRYEPNCEHQVKKNYPKLISEVWEGVPDNIDDAILHTNGILHVLKGVRYYRFNDAKLKIEDGYPTLSAPMWFGCFPEP
;
A
#
# COMPACT_ATOMS: atom_id res chain seq x y z
N MET A 1 -22.81 -7.96 -2.53
CA MET A 1 -22.67 -6.57 -2.05
C MET A 1 -23.63 -5.74 -2.87
N GLU A 2 -24.76 -5.34 -2.29
CA GLU A 2 -25.70 -4.46 -3.00
C GLU A 2 -25.13 -3.04 -3.02
N GLY A 3 -25.15 -2.37 -4.18
CA GLY A 3 -24.65 -1.00 -4.33
C GLY A 3 -23.16 -0.83 -4.69
N TYR A 4 -22.46 -1.88 -5.14
CA TYR A 4 -21.07 -1.80 -5.61
C TYR A 4 -20.91 -2.44 -7.01
N PRO A 5 -19.94 -1.98 -7.84
CA PRO A 5 -18.99 -0.89 -7.59
C PRO A 5 -19.65 0.50 -7.64
N ARG A 6 -19.06 1.47 -6.94
CA ARG A 6 -19.52 2.88 -6.91
C ARG A 6 -18.36 3.86 -6.95
N LEU A 7 -18.65 5.11 -7.27
CA LEU A 7 -17.63 6.15 -7.35
C LEU A 7 -17.05 6.41 -5.95
N ILE A 8 -15.72 6.39 -5.85
CA ILE A 8 -15.01 6.61 -4.59
C ILE A 8 -15.38 7.93 -3.92
N GLN A 9 -15.70 8.95 -4.73
CA GLN A 9 -16.11 10.28 -4.29
C GLN A 9 -17.42 10.30 -3.51
N GLU A 10 -18.29 9.31 -3.71
CA GLU A 10 -19.56 9.23 -2.98
C GLU A 10 -19.37 8.71 -1.55
N ASP A 11 -18.28 7.96 -1.30
CA ASP A 11 -17.93 7.45 0.03
C ASP A 11 -16.84 8.27 0.71
N TRP A 12 -15.97 8.92 -0.07
CA TRP A 12 -14.80 9.66 0.36
C TRP A 12 -14.80 11.03 -0.31
N ALA A 13 -15.63 11.93 0.23
CA ALA A 13 -15.80 13.27 -0.34
C ALA A 13 -14.46 14.01 -0.48
N GLY A 14 -14.20 14.56 -1.66
CA GLY A 14 -12.98 15.30 -1.98
C GLY A 14 -11.78 14.46 -2.45
N LEU A 15 -11.92 13.13 -2.49
CA LEU A 15 -10.88 12.23 -3.00
C LEU A 15 -10.93 12.15 -4.54
N PRO A 16 -9.79 12.12 -5.26
CA PRO A 16 -9.80 11.92 -6.71
C PRO A 16 -10.04 10.44 -7.07
N THR A 17 -10.31 10.19 -8.34
CA THR A 17 -10.33 8.83 -8.91
C THR A 17 -8.93 8.34 -9.26
N TYR A 18 -8.79 7.03 -9.51
CA TYR A 18 -7.54 6.39 -9.93
C TYR A 18 -6.36 6.65 -8.97
N LEU A 19 -6.58 6.39 -7.68
CA LEU A 19 -5.56 6.51 -6.64
C LEU A 19 -4.40 5.56 -6.91
N ASP A 20 -3.22 5.97 -6.46
CA ASP A 20 -1.98 5.23 -6.69
C ASP A 20 -1.69 4.25 -5.54
N ALA A 21 -2.01 4.63 -4.29
CA ALA A 21 -1.86 3.76 -3.12
C ALA A 21 -2.77 4.20 -1.97
N ALA A 22 -3.02 3.29 -1.02
CA ALA A 22 -3.69 3.62 0.23
C ALA A 22 -3.19 2.75 1.39
N PHE A 23 -3.15 3.31 2.60
CA PHE A 23 -2.92 2.52 3.81
C PHE A 23 -3.60 3.09 5.04
N ALA A 24 -3.89 2.23 6.02
CA ALA A 24 -4.36 2.62 7.34
C ALA A 24 -3.21 2.63 8.36
N TYR A 25 -3.12 3.67 9.18
CA TYR A 25 -2.13 3.81 10.25
C TYR A 25 -2.66 4.68 11.39
N LYS A 26 -2.64 4.17 12.63
CA LYS A 26 -3.09 4.88 13.85
C LYS A 26 -4.44 5.60 13.68
N ASP A 27 -5.50 4.85 13.35
CA ASP A 27 -6.87 5.34 13.15
C ASP A 27 -7.05 6.39 12.03
N GLU A 28 -6.06 6.50 11.15
CA GLU A 28 -6.08 7.36 9.98
C GLU A 28 -5.89 6.54 8.71
N ILE A 29 -6.58 6.93 7.65
CA ILE A 29 -6.47 6.34 6.33
C ILE A 29 -5.80 7.36 5.43
N HIS A 30 -4.72 6.94 4.78
CA HIS A 30 -3.90 7.75 3.90
C HIS A 30 -4.13 7.27 2.47
N PHE A 31 -4.46 8.20 1.58
CA PHE A 31 -4.61 7.94 0.15
C PHE A 31 -3.61 8.78 -0.63
N PHE A 32 -3.06 8.24 -1.71
CA PHE A 32 -2.01 8.88 -2.51
C PHE A 32 -2.44 9.01 -3.96
N LYS A 33 -2.12 10.17 -4.55
CA LYS A 33 -2.26 10.42 -5.99
C LYS A 33 -1.21 11.43 -6.45
N GLY A 34 -0.38 11.04 -7.40
CA GLY A 34 0.69 11.87 -7.95
C GLY A 34 1.62 12.33 -6.84
N SER A 35 1.77 13.65 -6.73
CA SER A 35 2.59 14.28 -5.69
C SER A 35 1.84 14.60 -4.40
N LYS A 36 0.57 14.18 -4.26
CA LYS A 36 -0.32 14.56 -3.17
C LYS A 36 -0.81 13.35 -2.38
N TYR A 37 -1.15 13.60 -1.12
CA TYR A 37 -1.83 12.64 -0.29
C TYR A 37 -2.99 13.28 0.48
N TRP A 38 -3.99 12.47 0.78
CA TRP A 38 -5.16 12.81 1.57
C TRP A 38 -5.14 11.99 2.85
N LYS A 39 -5.67 12.57 3.92
CA LYS A 39 -5.78 11.92 5.21
C LYS A 39 -7.22 11.97 5.69
N PHE A 40 -7.74 10.81 6.04
CA PHE A 40 -9.09 10.61 6.53
C PHE A 40 -9.07 9.93 7.89
N THR A 41 -10.11 10.16 8.69
CA THR A 41 -10.42 9.33 9.85
C THR A 41 -11.01 7.98 9.39
N THR A 42 -11.04 6.99 10.28
CA THR A 42 -11.74 5.72 10.05
C THR A 42 -13.25 5.88 9.78
N ASN A 43 -13.84 7.00 10.20
CA ASN A 43 -15.23 7.39 9.90
C ASN A 43 -15.38 8.11 8.55
N LYS A 44 -14.38 8.03 7.67
CA LYS A 44 -14.37 8.62 6.32
C LYS A 44 -14.50 10.15 6.28
N ILE A 45 -14.05 10.84 7.33
CA ILE A 45 -13.99 12.30 7.37
C ILE A 45 -12.59 12.78 6.99
N MET A 46 -12.48 13.61 5.95
CA MET A 46 -11.20 14.20 5.55
C MET A 46 -10.70 15.15 6.64
N LYS A 47 -9.41 15.07 6.99
CA LYS A 47 -8.80 16.00 7.95
C LYS A 47 -8.57 17.37 7.31
N ASP A 48 -8.64 18.42 8.15
CA ASP A 48 -8.39 19.79 7.72
C ASP A 48 -6.97 19.97 7.17
N GLY A 49 -6.83 20.82 6.14
CA GLY A 49 -5.56 21.10 5.49
C GLY A 49 -5.10 20.05 4.47
N TYR A 50 -5.95 19.08 4.13
CA TYR A 50 -5.71 18.09 3.08
C TYR A 50 -6.45 18.43 1.77
N PRO A 51 -5.90 18.05 0.60
CA PRO A 51 -4.66 17.28 0.41
C PRO A 51 -3.38 18.08 0.66
N ARG A 52 -2.29 17.37 0.96
CA ARG A 52 -0.93 17.91 1.13
C ARG A 52 0.05 17.27 0.16
N TYR A 53 1.19 17.90 -0.08
CA TYR A 53 2.26 17.28 -0.87
C TYR A 53 2.95 16.15 -0.09
N ILE A 54 3.29 15.07 -0.79
CA ILE A 54 4.01 13.92 -0.21
C ILE A 54 5.31 14.37 0.43
N ARG A 55 6.11 15.21 -0.26
CA ARG A 55 7.35 15.79 0.28
C ARG A 55 7.22 16.49 1.63
N ASP A 56 6.04 17.01 1.97
CA ASP A 56 5.81 17.76 3.21
C ASP A 56 5.27 16.88 4.36
N GLY A 57 4.68 15.72 4.04
CA GLY A 57 4.12 14.77 5.02
C GLY A 57 4.93 13.49 5.20
N PHE A 58 5.65 13.11 4.15
CA PHE A 58 6.49 11.92 4.02
C PHE A 58 7.82 12.31 3.35
N PRO A 59 8.65 13.14 4.01
CA PRO A 59 9.93 13.57 3.44
C PRO A 59 10.81 12.37 3.08
N GLY A 60 11.35 12.37 1.86
CA GLY A 60 12.19 11.30 1.32
C GLY A 60 11.44 10.20 0.56
N ILE A 61 10.10 10.22 0.55
CA ILE A 61 9.27 9.33 -0.28
C ILE A 61 9.02 10.00 -1.64
N PRO A 62 9.14 9.26 -2.76
CA PRO A 62 8.89 9.82 -4.09
C PRO A 62 7.39 10.05 -4.35
N ASP A 63 7.10 10.81 -5.41
CA ASP A 63 5.74 10.93 -5.95
C ASP A 63 5.38 9.69 -6.81
N ASP A 64 4.09 9.55 -7.16
CA ASP A 64 3.56 8.45 -7.99
C ASP A 64 4.01 7.06 -7.48
N ILE A 65 3.80 6.81 -6.19
CA ILE A 65 4.13 5.53 -5.56
C ILE A 65 3.22 4.42 -6.08
N ASP A 66 3.77 3.21 -6.16
CA ASP A 66 3.04 2.02 -6.65
C ASP A 66 2.24 1.33 -5.55
N GLY A 67 2.63 1.52 -4.29
CA GLY A 67 2.00 0.87 -3.15
C GLY A 67 2.59 1.33 -1.84
N ALA A 68 1.83 1.21 -0.77
CA ALA A 68 2.29 1.57 0.57
C ALA A 68 1.62 0.71 1.63
N THR A 69 2.40 0.24 2.61
CA THR A 69 1.86 -0.66 3.63
C THR A 69 2.57 -0.51 4.98
N PRO A 70 1.84 -0.44 6.10
CA PRO A 70 2.45 -0.65 7.41
C PRO A 70 2.89 -2.11 7.50
N TRP A 71 4.14 -2.35 7.90
CA TRP A 71 4.64 -3.71 8.06
C TRP A 71 5.68 -3.84 9.17
N GLY A 72 5.69 -5.01 9.79
CA GLY A 72 6.57 -5.33 10.90
C GLY A 72 6.15 -4.74 12.25
N LYS A 73 6.79 -5.20 13.32
CA LYS A 73 6.41 -4.92 14.72
C LYS A 73 6.70 -3.49 15.17
N HIS A 74 7.50 -2.73 14.41
CA HIS A 74 7.98 -1.41 14.80
C HIS A 74 7.09 -0.27 14.29
N GLY A 75 5.98 -0.60 13.60
CA GLY A 75 5.06 0.40 13.05
C GLY A 75 5.71 1.28 11.97
N TYR A 76 6.63 0.69 11.19
CA TYR A 76 7.20 1.32 10.00
C TYR A 76 6.24 1.20 8.83
N ILE A 77 6.34 2.13 7.90
CA ILE A 77 5.55 2.16 6.67
C ILE A 77 6.51 1.92 5.51
N TYR A 78 6.18 0.99 4.64
CA TYR A 78 6.98 0.65 3.48
C TYR A 78 6.30 1.18 2.23
N PHE A 79 7.04 1.95 1.44
CA PHE A 79 6.58 2.53 0.18
C PHE A 79 7.31 1.84 -0.97
N PHE A 80 6.60 1.55 -2.05
CA PHE A 80 7.13 0.85 -3.22
C PHE A 80 7.01 1.74 -4.46
N LYS A 81 8.02 1.71 -5.33
CA LYS A 81 8.00 2.36 -6.65
C LYS A 81 8.99 1.69 -7.59
N GLY A 82 8.52 1.18 -8.71
CA GLY A 82 9.33 0.45 -9.67
C GLY A 82 9.98 -0.77 -9.02
N CYS A 83 11.30 -0.89 -9.15
CA CYS A 83 12.09 -1.93 -8.50
C CYS A 83 12.61 -1.54 -7.11
N TYR A 84 12.16 -0.40 -6.57
CA TYR A 84 12.66 0.16 -5.32
C TYR A 84 11.62 0.15 -4.22
N TYR A 85 12.10 0.13 -2.98
CA TYR A 85 11.29 0.37 -1.80
C TYR A 85 11.99 1.30 -0.80
N TRP A 86 11.19 1.97 0.02
CA TRP A 86 11.60 2.84 1.11
C TRP A 86 11.01 2.33 2.41
N ARG A 87 11.79 2.38 3.49
CA ARG A 87 11.28 2.22 4.85
C ARG A 87 11.14 3.58 5.51
N TYR A 88 9.92 3.92 5.88
CA TYR A 88 9.55 5.14 6.56
C TYR A 88 9.31 4.90 8.05
N GLU A 89 10.00 5.65 8.89
CA GLU A 89 10.01 5.57 10.34
C GLU A 89 9.33 6.83 10.92
N PRO A 90 8.00 6.83 11.14
CA PRO A 90 7.24 8.05 11.41
C PRO A 90 7.60 8.74 12.74
N ASN A 91 8.25 8.04 13.67
CA ASN A 91 8.62 8.58 14.99
C ASN A 91 10.13 8.88 15.11
N CYS A 92 10.84 9.02 13.98
CA CYS A 92 12.27 9.33 13.96
C CYS A 92 12.54 10.68 13.30
N GLU A 93 13.65 11.34 13.70
CA GLU A 93 14.08 12.62 13.12
C GLU A 93 14.35 12.52 11.62
N HIS A 94 15.05 11.45 11.21
CA HIS A 94 15.23 11.06 9.82
C HIS A 94 14.30 9.88 9.54
N GLN A 95 13.12 10.17 8.97
CA GLN A 95 12.07 9.17 8.74
C GLN A 95 12.47 8.18 7.66
N VAL A 96 13.24 8.61 6.65
CA VAL A 96 13.89 7.73 5.68
C VAL A 96 15.40 7.72 5.96
N LYS A 97 15.99 6.54 6.14
CA LYS A 97 17.44 6.41 6.36
C LYS A 97 18.21 6.62 5.05
N LYS A 98 19.46 7.10 5.15
CA LYS A 98 20.34 7.43 4.01
C LYS A 98 20.62 6.26 3.05
N ASN A 99 20.44 5.02 3.49
CA ASN A 99 20.68 3.82 2.67
C ASN A 99 19.42 3.35 1.93
N TYR A 100 18.39 4.21 1.81
CA TYR A 100 17.22 4.00 0.98
C TYR A 100 17.21 4.98 -0.21
N PRO A 101 16.56 4.64 -1.33
CA PRO A 101 15.86 3.38 -1.58
C PRO A 101 16.78 2.16 -1.67
N LYS A 102 16.18 0.98 -1.49
CA LYS A 102 16.81 -0.31 -1.75
C LYS A 102 16.05 -1.04 -2.84
N LEU A 103 16.70 -1.99 -3.53
CA LEU A 103 15.99 -2.84 -4.47
C LEU A 103 15.03 -3.77 -3.72
N ILE A 104 13.85 -3.99 -4.30
CA ILE A 104 12.88 -4.94 -3.79
C ILE A 104 13.53 -6.33 -3.68
N SER A 105 14.26 -6.75 -4.71
CA SER A 105 14.94 -8.05 -4.77
C SER A 105 16.05 -8.27 -3.74
N GLU A 106 16.56 -7.21 -3.08
CA GLU A 106 17.56 -7.36 -2.02
C GLU A 106 16.99 -7.93 -0.72
N VAL A 107 15.69 -7.73 -0.46
CA VAL A 107 15.07 -8.03 0.85
C VAL A 107 13.75 -8.77 0.72
N TRP A 108 12.98 -8.50 -0.33
CA TRP A 108 11.64 -9.03 -0.54
C TRP A 108 11.68 -10.15 -1.57
N GLU A 109 12.28 -11.28 -1.22
CA GLU A 109 12.53 -12.36 -2.18
C GLU A 109 11.22 -12.86 -2.82
N GLY A 110 11.17 -12.85 -4.16
CA GLY A 110 10.00 -13.27 -4.94
C GLY A 110 8.91 -12.21 -5.11
N VAL A 111 9.02 -11.03 -4.47
CA VAL A 111 8.14 -9.90 -4.74
C VAL A 111 8.49 -9.31 -6.12
N PRO A 112 7.52 -9.13 -7.03
CA PRO A 112 7.79 -8.55 -8.34
C PRO A 112 8.03 -7.03 -8.24
N ASP A 113 8.72 -6.48 -9.23
CA ASP A 113 8.82 -5.03 -9.42
C ASP A 113 7.50 -4.44 -9.94
N ASN A 114 7.34 -3.13 -9.78
CA ASN A 114 6.17 -2.35 -10.22
C ASN A 114 4.88 -2.95 -9.68
N ILE A 115 4.79 -3.22 -8.37
CA ILE A 115 3.58 -3.77 -7.76
C ILE A 115 2.37 -2.85 -8.01
N ASP A 116 1.15 -3.34 -7.83
CA ASP A 116 -0.05 -2.50 -7.91
C ASP A 116 -0.51 -2.03 -6.52
N ASP A 117 -0.23 -2.80 -5.46
CA ASP A 117 -0.33 -2.39 -4.06
C ASP A 117 0.27 -3.46 -3.12
N ALA A 118 0.40 -3.13 -1.83
CA ALA A 118 0.75 -4.06 -0.77
C ALA A 118 -0.18 -3.90 0.44
N ILE A 119 -0.87 -4.97 0.84
CA ILE A 119 -1.92 -4.94 1.86
C ILE A 119 -1.54 -5.86 3.02
N LEU A 120 -1.39 -5.28 4.22
CA LEU A 120 -1.32 -6.06 5.44
C LEU A 120 -2.73 -6.49 5.85
N HIS A 121 -3.04 -7.78 5.67
CA HIS A 121 -4.34 -8.33 6.03
C HIS A 121 -4.48 -8.42 7.56
N THR A 122 -5.72 -8.49 8.07
CA THR A 122 -6.02 -8.50 9.51
C THR A 122 -5.46 -9.70 10.27
N ASN A 123 -5.14 -10.79 9.56
CA ASN A 123 -4.43 -11.95 10.10
C ASN A 123 -2.90 -11.77 10.19
N GLY A 124 -2.39 -10.58 9.85
CA GLY A 124 -0.98 -10.24 9.87
C GLY A 124 -0.19 -10.68 8.63
N ILE A 125 -0.83 -11.27 7.62
CA ILE A 125 -0.14 -11.68 6.40
C ILE A 125 -0.11 -10.52 5.41
N LEU A 126 1.08 -10.18 4.95
CA LEU A 126 1.28 -9.21 3.89
C LEU A 126 0.97 -9.84 2.52
N HIS A 127 0.07 -9.21 1.78
CA HIS A 127 -0.31 -9.58 0.42
C HIS A 127 0.19 -8.52 -0.55
N VAL A 128 0.93 -8.93 -1.58
CA VAL A 128 1.35 -8.03 -2.67
C VAL A 128 0.45 -8.26 -3.88
N LEU A 129 -0.03 -7.19 -4.50
CA LEU A 129 -0.88 -7.23 -5.69
C LEU A 129 -0.09 -6.90 -6.94
N LYS A 130 -0.29 -7.68 -8.01
CA LYS A 130 0.25 -7.37 -9.35
C LYS A 130 -0.65 -7.98 -10.43
N GLY A 131 -1.25 -7.11 -11.23
CA GLY A 131 -2.25 -7.46 -12.23
C GLY A 131 -3.40 -8.27 -11.61
N VAL A 132 -3.73 -9.39 -12.25
CA VAL A 132 -4.78 -10.32 -11.78
C VAL A 132 -4.32 -11.28 -10.69
N ARG A 133 -3.11 -11.08 -10.15
CA ARG A 133 -2.48 -12.00 -9.21
C ARG A 133 -2.16 -11.32 -7.89
N TYR A 134 -2.12 -12.13 -6.84
CA TYR A 134 -1.58 -11.72 -5.55
C TYR A 134 -0.55 -12.73 -5.04
N TYR A 135 0.35 -12.23 -4.20
CA TYR A 135 1.44 -12.97 -3.60
C TYR A 135 1.30 -12.87 -2.08
N ARG A 136 1.57 -13.97 -1.37
CA ARG A 136 1.62 -13.95 0.10
C ARG A 136 3.07 -13.93 0.56
N PHE A 137 3.41 -12.94 1.38
CA PHE A 137 4.76 -12.78 1.89
C PHE A 137 4.90 -13.48 3.25
N ASN A 138 5.96 -14.26 3.38
CA ASN A 138 6.34 -14.94 4.61
C ASN A 138 7.30 -14.06 5.41
N ASP A 139 6.78 -13.39 6.44
CA ASP A 139 7.56 -12.48 7.27
C ASP A 139 8.76 -13.13 7.96
N ALA A 140 8.65 -14.42 8.32
CA ALA A 140 9.73 -15.12 9.03
C ALA A 140 10.90 -15.47 8.12
N LYS A 141 10.62 -15.74 6.84
CA LYS A 141 11.62 -16.10 5.82
C LYS A 141 12.02 -14.93 4.91
N LEU A 142 11.29 -13.82 4.98
CA LEU A 142 11.42 -12.66 4.09
C LEU A 142 11.31 -13.02 2.60
N LYS A 143 10.41 -13.96 2.27
CA LYS A 143 10.18 -14.40 0.89
C LYS A 143 8.71 -14.65 0.60
N ILE A 144 8.32 -14.65 -0.66
CA ILE A 144 7.00 -15.14 -1.08
C ILE A 144 6.84 -16.63 -0.70
N GLU A 145 5.66 -16.96 -0.18
CA GLU A 145 5.28 -18.32 0.18
C GLU A 145 5.23 -19.23 -1.05
N ASP A 146 5.68 -20.47 -0.89
CA ASP A 146 5.64 -21.46 -1.97
C ASP A 146 4.17 -21.69 -2.41
N GLY A 147 3.94 -21.77 -3.72
CA GLY A 147 2.59 -21.86 -4.29
C GLY A 147 1.93 -20.53 -4.65
N TYR A 148 2.59 -19.39 -4.39
CA TYR A 148 2.20 -18.07 -4.89
C TYR A 148 3.10 -17.65 -6.07
N PRO A 149 2.60 -16.78 -6.98
CA PRO A 149 1.31 -16.10 -6.94
C PRO A 149 0.11 -16.96 -7.36
N THR A 150 -1.09 -16.51 -6.97
CA THR A 150 -2.37 -17.09 -7.44
C THR A 150 -3.34 -15.98 -7.90
N LEU A 151 -4.45 -16.36 -8.54
CA LEU A 151 -5.45 -15.41 -9.04
C LEU A 151 -6.17 -14.71 -7.88
N SER A 152 -6.27 -13.38 -7.96
CA SER A 152 -7.02 -12.59 -6.99
C SER A 152 -8.53 -12.83 -7.11
N ALA A 153 -9.05 -12.99 -8.33
CA ALA A 153 -10.49 -13.01 -8.56
C ALA A 153 -11.27 -14.11 -7.81
N PRO A 154 -10.85 -15.39 -7.82
CA PRO A 154 -11.56 -16.43 -7.07
C PRO A 154 -11.48 -16.22 -5.56
N MET A 155 -10.33 -15.78 -5.07
CA MET A 155 -10.05 -15.73 -3.64
C MET A 155 -10.56 -14.46 -2.96
N TRP A 156 -10.53 -13.32 -3.64
CA TRP A 156 -10.84 -12.01 -3.07
C TRP A 156 -12.21 -11.49 -3.50
N PHE A 157 -12.67 -11.89 -4.69
CA PHE A 157 -13.93 -11.42 -5.28
C PHE A 157 -14.96 -12.55 -5.44
N GLY A 158 -14.61 -13.80 -5.15
CA GLY A 158 -15.50 -14.95 -5.31
C GLY A 158 -15.82 -15.28 -6.78
N CYS A 159 -15.02 -14.81 -7.72
CA CYS A 159 -15.22 -15.02 -9.14
C CYS A 159 -14.46 -16.26 -9.61
N PHE A 160 -15.17 -17.39 -9.71
CA PHE A 160 -14.60 -18.63 -10.22
C PHE A 160 -14.72 -18.68 -11.74
N PRO A 161 -13.71 -19.19 -12.47
CA PRO A 161 -13.87 -19.50 -13.89
C PRO A 161 -15.05 -20.47 -14.05
N GLU A 162 -15.91 -20.23 -15.04
CA GLU A 162 -16.91 -21.23 -15.42
C GLU A 162 -16.21 -22.49 -15.93
N PRO A 163 -16.76 -23.69 -15.66
CA PRO A 163 -16.17 -24.97 -16.03
C PRO A 163 -16.06 -25.20 -17.55
#